data_AF-A0A1C5XXA4-F1
#
_entry.id   AF-A0A1C5XXA4-F1
#
_cell.length_a   1.000
_cell.length_b   1.000
_cell.length_c   1.000
_cell.angle_alpha   90.00
_cell.angle_beta   90.00
_cell.angle_gamma   90.00
#
_symmetry.space_group_name_H-M   'P 1'
#
loop_
_entity.id
_entity.type
_entity.pdbx_description
1 polymer ?
#
loop_
_entity_poly.entity_id
_entity_poly.type
_entity_poly.pdbx_seq_one_letter_code
_entity_poly.pdbx_strand_id
1 'polypeptide(L)'
;MMRRFFYFVLLVPICWLCLRWVWELACESAGVKRQRVWRYLHGVHVSSRRGKRTARWLERRSPNPKRTRKLLYFYYIGMAPAILCAFFAFVGTSTRLFDPILRFGAVVFPVLALVSVVAKICYGKRHPGSVVNQGNWNAFKEYLAYLRHRANRDGVRPFQKKHGGGMAKYIAVCVLKVAVAAGVLAGLFFLLVNLGTPKTPATAQQAWEMLTEQRYEPCDITEQCQNAWNAEQVLEQAVSVEGGGLRFDFYVMTDSKSAVSLWRQYNAHIRQNRYSRPNVEFQEKLANYQIYTIEANGEYTVNMRVDHTVVYAYCEEEEIGILQNMLKQIGYFGGS
;
A
#
# COMPACT_ATOMS: atom_id res chain seq x y z
N MET A 1 -6.66 11.56 -6.65
CA MET A 1 -7.20 10.89 -5.45
C MET A 1 -8.46 10.08 -5.77
N MET A 2 -9.55 10.68 -6.29
CA MET A 2 -10.81 9.97 -6.61
C MET A 2 -10.67 8.72 -7.50
N ARG A 3 -9.88 8.78 -8.59
CA ARG A 3 -9.73 7.63 -9.52
C ARG A 3 -9.28 6.33 -8.82
N ARG A 4 -8.47 6.42 -7.77
CA ARG A 4 -7.94 5.27 -7.02
C ARG A 4 -8.98 4.68 -6.08
N PHE A 5 -9.74 5.54 -5.40
CA PHE A 5 -10.87 5.13 -4.58
C PHE A 5 -11.85 4.27 -5.40
N PHE A 6 -12.28 4.78 -6.55
CA PHE A 6 -13.20 4.05 -7.44
C PHE A 6 -12.62 2.71 -7.90
N TYR A 7 -11.34 2.66 -8.24
CA TYR A 7 -10.68 1.42 -8.65
C TYR A 7 -10.75 0.33 -7.58
N PHE A 8 -10.34 0.63 -6.34
CA PHE A 8 -10.37 -0.36 -5.26
C PHE A 8 -11.78 -0.72 -4.82
N VAL A 9 -12.72 0.24 -4.82
CA VAL A 9 -14.14 -0.03 -4.55
C VAL A 9 -14.73 -0.98 -5.59
N LEU A 10 -14.40 -0.82 -6.88
CA LEU A 10 -14.84 -1.72 -7.95
C LEU A 10 -14.22 -3.12 -7.85
N LEU A 11 -13.01 -3.25 -7.27
CA LEU A 11 -12.39 -4.56 -7.06
C LEU A 11 -13.06 -5.39 -5.95
N VAL A 12 -13.68 -4.75 -4.95
CA VAL A 12 -14.39 -5.47 -3.86
C VAL A 12 -15.46 -6.44 -4.40
N PRO A 13 -16.45 -6.02 -5.23
CA PRO A 13 -17.44 -6.94 -5.77
C PRO A 13 -16.83 -7.97 -6.72
N ILE A 14 -15.79 -7.62 -7.48
CA ILE A 14 -15.09 -8.56 -8.38
C ILE A 14 -14.45 -9.69 -7.56
N CYS A 15 -13.67 -9.36 -6.52
CA CYS A 15 -13.06 -10.34 -5.63
C CYS A 15 -14.13 -11.22 -4.97
N TRP A 16 -15.26 -10.64 -4.57
CA TRP A 16 -16.35 -11.41 -3.97
C TRP A 16 -17.01 -12.39 -4.97
N LEU A 17 -17.24 -11.95 -6.21
CA LEU A 17 -17.75 -12.79 -7.29
C LEU A 17 -16.79 -13.95 -7.62
N CYS A 18 -15.48 -13.69 -7.63
CA CYS A 18 -14.45 -14.71 -7.86
C CYS A 18 -14.42 -15.82 -6.81
N LEU A 19 -14.97 -15.59 -5.62
CA LEU A 19 -15.01 -16.55 -4.51
C LEU A 19 -16.37 -17.22 -4.34
N ARG A 20 -17.39 -16.73 -5.04
CA ARG A 20 -18.77 -17.23 -4.95
C ARG A 20 -18.86 -18.74 -5.15
N TRP A 21 -18.06 -19.29 -6.08
CA TRP A 21 -18.05 -20.73 -6.36
C TRP A 21 -17.49 -21.57 -5.20
N VAL A 22 -16.51 -21.05 -4.43
CA VAL A 22 -15.97 -21.75 -3.25
C VAL A 22 -17.02 -21.83 -2.16
N TRP A 23 -17.79 -20.75 -1.96
CA TRP A 23 -18.92 -20.75 -1.04
C TRP A 23 -20.00 -21.74 -1.44
N GLU A 24 -20.33 -21.80 -2.74
CA GLU A 24 -21.32 -22.75 -3.27
C GLU A 24 -20.85 -24.20 -3.06
N LEU A 25 -19.56 -24.49 -3.30
CA LEU A 25 -18.96 -25.79 -2.97
C LEU A 25 -19.01 -26.13 -1.48
N ALA A 26 -18.81 -25.14 -0.59
CA ALA A 26 -18.91 -25.35 0.85
C ALA A 26 -20.36 -25.65 1.31
N CYS A 27 -21.34 -25.00 0.68
CA CYS A 27 -22.76 -25.27 0.92
C CYS A 27 -23.15 -26.67 0.40
N GLU A 28 -22.68 -27.02 -0.79
CA GLU A 28 -22.92 -28.33 -1.41
C GLU A 28 -22.28 -29.46 -0.62
N SER A 29 -21.03 -29.28 -0.14
CA SER A 29 -20.38 -30.27 0.70
C SER A 29 -21.11 -30.47 2.03
N ALA A 30 -21.83 -29.44 2.51
CA ALA A 30 -22.70 -29.54 3.67
C ALA A 30 -24.08 -30.17 3.38
N GLY A 31 -24.42 -30.43 2.12
CA GLY A 31 -25.75 -30.91 1.70
C GLY A 31 -26.85 -29.86 1.82
N VAL A 32 -26.50 -28.57 1.86
CA VAL A 32 -27.44 -27.47 2.11
C VAL A 32 -27.51 -26.52 0.92
N LYS A 33 -28.73 -26.19 0.46
CA LYS A 33 -28.94 -25.14 -0.54
C LYS A 33 -28.54 -23.77 0.01
N ARG A 34 -27.88 -22.95 -0.81
CA ARG A 34 -27.52 -21.56 -0.49
C ARG A 34 -28.71 -20.75 0.09
N GLN A 35 -29.90 -20.85 -0.49
CA GLN A 35 -31.11 -20.17 0.01
C GLN A 35 -31.48 -20.55 1.45
N ARG A 36 -31.23 -21.80 1.86
CA ARG A 36 -31.47 -22.25 3.23
C ARG A 36 -30.45 -21.67 4.20
N VAL A 37 -29.22 -21.47 3.75
CA VAL A 37 -28.19 -20.75 4.52
C VAL A 37 -28.59 -19.28 4.70
N TRP A 38 -29.11 -18.62 3.66
CA TRP A 38 -29.62 -17.25 3.76
C TRP A 38 -30.79 -17.12 4.72
N ARG A 39 -31.75 -18.05 4.72
CA ARG A 39 -32.84 -18.09 5.70
C ARG A 39 -32.31 -18.27 7.13
N TYR A 40 -31.34 -19.17 7.33
CA TYR A 40 -30.69 -19.32 8.62
C TYR A 40 -29.99 -18.03 9.06
N LEU A 41 -29.25 -17.37 8.15
CA LEU A 41 -28.58 -16.11 8.42
C LEU A 41 -29.56 -15.02 8.84
N HIS A 42 -30.71 -14.87 8.19
CA HIS A 42 -31.74 -13.89 8.55
C HIS A 42 -32.32 -14.13 9.95
N GLY A 43 -32.47 -15.38 10.37
CA GLY A 43 -32.95 -15.72 11.71
C GLY A 43 -31.91 -15.52 12.83
N VAL A 44 -30.61 -15.45 12.49
CA VAL A 44 -29.56 -15.18 13.47
C VAL A 44 -29.38 -13.68 13.63
N HIS A 45 -29.72 -13.14 14.80
CA HIS A 45 -29.50 -11.73 15.16
C HIS A 45 -28.07 -11.26 14.84
N VAL A 46 -27.96 -10.00 14.40
CA VAL A 46 -26.71 -9.35 13.99
C VAL A 46 -25.73 -9.45 15.16
N SER A 47 -24.72 -10.30 15.01
CA SER A 47 -23.66 -10.46 16.00
C SER A 47 -22.32 -10.55 15.28
N SER A 48 -21.27 -10.03 15.91
CA SER A 48 -19.88 -10.11 15.42
C SER A 48 -19.41 -11.55 15.14
N ARG A 49 -20.12 -12.55 15.69
CA ARG A 49 -19.81 -13.98 15.55
C ARG A 49 -20.65 -14.69 14.46
N ARG A 50 -21.41 -13.97 13.62
CA ARG A 50 -22.29 -14.53 12.58
C ARG A 50 -21.58 -15.51 11.64
N GLY A 51 -20.37 -15.15 11.18
CA GLY A 51 -19.56 -16.02 10.31
C GLY A 51 -19.18 -17.34 10.99
N LYS A 52 -18.65 -17.26 12.22
CA LYS A 52 -18.28 -18.45 13.03
C LYS A 52 -19.49 -19.35 13.30
N ARG A 53 -20.66 -18.79 13.62
CA ARG A 53 -21.90 -19.56 13.84
C ARG A 53 -22.36 -20.27 12.58
N THR A 54 -22.35 -19.57 11.43
CA THR A 54 -22.74 -20.14 10.14
C THR A 54 -21.81 -21.27 9.70
N ALA A 55 -20.50 -21.10 9.89
CA ALA A 55 -19.51 -22.14 9.60
C ALA A 55 -19.76 -23.40 10.44
N ARG A 56 -19.97 -23.26 11.76
CA ARG A 56 -20.30 -24.40 12.64
C ARG A 56 -21.62 -25.06 12.26
N TRP A 57 -22.62 -24.27 11.87
CA TRP A 57 -23.91 -24.78 11.44
C TRP A 57 -23.82 -25.61 10.15
N LEU A 58 -23.06 -25.13 9.16
CA LEU A 58 -22.76 -25.89 7.93
C LEU A 58 -21.96 -27.15 8.23
N GLU A 59 -20.98 -27.06 9.12
CA GLU A 59 -20.15 -28.18 9.53
C GLU A 59 -20.96 -29.30 10.19
N ARG A 60 -21.88 -28.95 11.12
CA ARG A 60 -22.75 -29.91 11.82
C ARG A 60 -23.71 -30.66 10.90
N ARG A 61 -24.16 -30.02 9.81
CA ARG A 61 -25.05 -30.65 8.83
C ARG A 61 -24.32 -31.42 7.74
N SER A 62 -23.01 -31.24 7.65
CA SER A 62 -22.22 -31.83 6.59
C SER A 62 -22.09 -33.35 6.76
N PRO A 63 -22.35 -34.15 5.70
CA PRO A 63 -21.99 -35.56 5.68
C PRO A 63 -20.47 -35.79 5.85
N ASN A 64 -19.66 -34.79 5.49
CA ASN A 64 -18.21 -34.79 5.72
C ASN A 64 -17.77 -33.46 6.36
N PRO A 65 -17.79 -33.35 7.70
CA PRO A 65 -17.47 -32.11 8.42
C PRO A 65 -16.05 -31.60 8.10
N LYS A 66 -15.07 -32.51 8.00
CA LYS A 66 -13.67 -32.16 7.72
C LYS A 66 -13.52 -31.48 6.35
N ARG A 67 -14.21 -31.98 5.31
CA ARG A 67 -14.20 -31.37 3.97
C ARG A 67 -14.85 -29.99 3.97
N THR A 68 -16.02 -29.86 4.57
CA THR A 68 -16.76 -28.59 4.66
C THR A 68 -15.97 -27.54 5.45
N ARG A 69 -15.35 -27.93 6.57
CA ARG A 69 -14.48 -27.04 7.35
C ARG A 69 -13.32 -26.50 6.52
N LYS A 70 -12.65 -27.37 5.75
CA LYS A 70 -11.56 -26.95 4.83
C LYS A 70 -12.06 -25.96 3.78
N LEU A 71 -13.17 -26.26 3.09
CA LEU A 71 -13.75 -25.35 2.08
C LEU A 71 -14.14 -23.99 2.66
N LEU A 72 -14.72 -23.97 3.86
CA LEU A 72 -15.05 -22.74 4.57
C LEU A 72 -13.79 -21.93 4.94
N TYR A 73 -12.75 -22.60 5.42
CA TYR A 73 -11.46 -21.95 5.68
C TYR A 73 -10.88 -21.31 4.40
N PHE A 74 -10.93 -22.01 3.27
CA PHE A 74 -10.50 -21.46 1.98
C PHE A 74 -11.35 -20.28 1.51
N TYR A 75 -12.66 -20.32 1.74
CA TYR A 75 -13.53 -19.19 1.46
C TYR A 75 -13.15 -17.97 2.30
N TYR A 76 -12.91 -18.13 3.60
CA TYR A 76 -12.54 -17.01 4.48
C TYR A 76 -11.18 -16.40 4.13
N ILE A 77 -10.15 -17.22 3.89
CA ILE A 77 -8.86 -16.72 3.39
C ILE A 77 -9.05 -16.02 2.04
N GLY A 78 -9.85 -16.61 1.16
CA GLY A 78 -10.15 -16.04 -0.14
C GLY A 78 -10.77 -14.65 -0.05
N MET A 79 -11.52 -14.32 1.02
CA MET A 79 -12.12 -13.00 1.21
C MET A 79 -11.13 -11.91 1.65
N ALA A 80 -9.94 -12.25 2.16
CA ALA A 80 -8.97 -11.28 2.64
C ALA A 80 -8.60 -10.19 1.59
N PRO A 81 -8.35 -10.53 0.31
CA PRO A 81 -8.19 -9.54 -0.77
C PRO A 81 -9.31 -8.50 -0.87
N ALA A 82 -10.57 -8.90 -0.73
CA ALA A 82 -11.70 -7.96 -0.81
C ALA A 82 -11.71 -7.00 0.39
N ILE A 83 -11.38 -7.51 1.59
CA ILE A 83 -11.26 -6.69 2.80
C ILE A 83 -10.10 -5.69 2.67
N LEU A 84 -8.96 -6.15 2.14
CA LEU A 84 -7.80 -5.30 1.87
C LEU A 84 -8.10 -4.23 0.80
N CYS A 85 -8.85 -4.57 -0.26
CA CYS A 85 -9.30 -3.59 -1.25
C CYS A 85 -10.18 -2.51 -0.60
N ALA A 86 -11.12 -2.88 0.28
CA ALA A 86 -11.95 -1.92 0.99
C ALA A 86 -11.11 -1.02 1.92
N PHE A 87 -10.13 -1.60 2.63
CA PHE A 87 -9.18 -0.85 3.44
C PHE A 87 -8.35 0.13 2.60
N PHE A 88 -7.81 -0.31 1.47
CA PHE A 88 -7.03 0.56 0.57
C PHE A 88 -7.86 1.64 -0.12
N ALA A 89 -9.13 1.39 -0.41
CA ALA A 89 -10.04 2.43 -0.87
C ALA A 89 -10.12 3.56 0.18
N PHE A 90 -10.29 3.21 1.46
CA PHE A 90 -10.37 4.17 2.56
C PHE A 90 -9.04 4.88 2.84
N VAL A 91 -7.94 4.14 2.94
CA VAL A 91 -6.62 4.73 3.24
C VAL A 91 -6.12 5.59 2.07
N GLY A 92 -6.38 5.18 0.83
CA GLY A 92 -5.97 5.91 -0.37
C GLY A 92 -6.65 7.24 -0.58
N THR A 93 -7.70 7.57 0.20
CA THR A 93 -8.27 8.91 0.25
C THR A 93 -7.60 9.82 1.28
N SER A 94 -6.89 9.26 2.26
CA SER A 94 -6.43 10.02 3.42
C SER A 94 -5.02 10.60 3.25
N THR A 95 -4.08 9.90 2.61
CA THR A 95 -2.70 10.39 2.45
C THR A 95 -2.05 9.93 1.13
N ARG A 96 -1.11 10.73 0.60
CA ARG A 96 -0.27 10.36 -0.57
C ARG A 96 0.88 9.41 -0.20
N LEU A 97 1.12 9.19 1.09
CA LEU A 97 2.21 8.39 1.61
C LEU A 97 2.10 6.90 1.21
N PHE A 98 0.88 6.44 0.92
CA PHE A 98 0.62 5.07 0.46
C PHE A 98 0.60 4.92 -1.08
N ASP A 99 0.96 5.95 -1.85
CA ASP A 99 0.89 5.91 -3.32
C ASP A 99 1.65 4.74 -3.96
N PRO A 100 2.89 4.41 -3.55
CA PRO A 100 3.61 3.25 -4.08
C PRO A 100 2.90 1.92 -3.77
N ILE A 101 2.42 1.79 -2.53
CA ILE A 101 1.69 0.61 -2.03
C ILE A 101 0.39 0.40 -2.81
N LEU A 102 -0.36 1.47 -3.07
CA LEU A 102 -1.59 1.43 -3.82
C LEU A 102 -1.36 1.07 -5.30
N ARG A 103 -0.28 1.56 -5.92
CA ARG A 103 0.09 1.17 -7.30
C ARG A 103 0.39 -0.33 -7.39
N PHE A 104 1.12 -0.87 -6.41
CA PHE A 104 1.41 -2.30 -6.37
C PHE A 104 0.15 -3.13 -6.12
N GLY A 105 -0.66 -2.74 -5.12
CA GLY A 105 -1.95 -3.36 -4.85
C GLY A 105 -2.85 -3.38 -6.08
N ALA A 106 -2.82 -2.32 -6.88
CA ALA A 106 -3.62 -2.23 -8.09
C ALA A 106 -3.28 -3.31 -9.14
N VAL A 107 -2.06 -3.84 -9.15
CA VAL A 107 -1.67 -4.96 -10.03
C VAL A 107 -1.94 -6.32 -9.37
N VAL A 108 -1.65 -6.45 -8.07
CA VAL A 108 -1.74 -7.73 -7.35
C VAL A 108 -3.18 -8.24 -7.23
N PHE A 109 -4.15 -7.38 -6.89
CA PHE A 109 -5.52 -7.84 -6.68
C PHE A 109 -6.19 -8.39 -7.94
N PRO A 110 -6.07 -7.76 -9.13
CA PRO A 110 -6.52 -8.36 -10.38
C PRO A 110 -5.89 -9.73 -10.66
N VAL A 111 -4.58 -9.89 -10.41
CA VAL A 111 -3.90 -11.18 -10.59
C VAL A 111 -4.49 -12.24 -9.67
N LEU A 112 -4.72 -11.93 -8.39
CA LEU A 112 -5.38 -12.84 -7.45
C LEU A 112 -6.81 -13.21 -7.86
N ALA A 113 -7.56 -12.24 -8.42
CA ALA A 113 -8.89 -12.48 -8.97
C ALA A 113 -8.81 -13.42 -10.19
N LEU A 114 -7.90 -13.17 -11.12
CA LEU A 114 -7.68 -14.00 -12.31
C LEU A 114 -7.31 -15.44 -11.95
N VAL A 115 -6.38 -15.63 -11.00
CA VAL A 115 -6.00 -16.97 -10.49
C VAL A 115 -7.21 -17.70 -9.91
N SER A 116 -8.12 -16.98 -9.26
CA SER A 116 -9.36 -17.56 -8.71
C SER A 116 -10.34 -17.98 -9.80
N VAL A 117 -10.43 -17.24 -10.90
CA VAL A 117 -11.21 -17.61 -12.08
C VAL A 117 -10.60 -18.83 -12.79
N VAL A 118 -9.29 -18.85 -13.01
CA VAL A 118 -8.58 -19.99 -13.60
C VAL A 118 -8.76 -21.24 -12.74
N ALA A 119 -8.66 -21.11 -11.41
CA ALA A 119 -8.92 -22.21 -10.49
C ALA A 119 -10.35 -22.75 -10.64
N LYS A 120 -11.35 -21.88 -10.81
CA LYS A 120 -12.74 -22.28 -11.09
C LYS A 120 -12.85 -23.07 -12.39
N ILE A 121 -12.26 -22.58 -13.49
CA ILE A 121 -12.30 -23.24 -14.80
C ILE A 121 -11.63 -24.62 -14.75
N CYS A 122 -10.43 -24.68 -14.16
CA CYS A 122 -9.68 -25.93 -13.99
C CYS A 122 -10.43 -26.94 -13.10
N TYR A 123 -11.12 -26.46 -12.07
CA TYR A 123 -11.96 -27.29 -11.22
C TYR A 123 -13.16 -27.86 -11.98
N GLY A 124 -13.87 -27.00 -12.72
CA GLY A 124 -15.01 -27.39 -13.55
C GLY A 124 -14.65 -28.48 -14.55
N LYS A 125 -13.57 -28.30 -15.32
CA LYS A 125 -13.08 -29.29 -16.30
C LYS A 125 -12.85 -30.68 -15.69
N ARG A 126 -12.38 -30.77 -14.44
CA ARG A 126 -12.14 -32.05 -13.75
C ARG A 126 -13.37 -32.63 -13.05
N HIS A 127 -14.41 -31.83 -12.85
CA HIS A 127 -15.65 -32.22 -12.20
C HIS A 127 -16.85 -31.77 -13.04
N PRO A 128 -17.10 -32.42 -14.20
CA PRO A 128 -18.16 -32.03 -15.13
C PRO A 128 -19.58 -32.10 -14.52
N GLY A 129 -19.77 -32.90 -13.46
CA GLY A 129 -21.03 -32.96 -12.69
C GLY A 129 -21.11 -32.03 -11.47
N SER A 130 -20.11 -31.16 -11.25
CA SER A 130 -20.18 -30.17 -10.18
C SER A 130 -21.10 -29.00 -10.57
N VAL A 131 -21.81 -28.44 -9.59
CA VAL A 131 -22.68 -27.27 -9.75
C VAL A 131 -21.94 -26.07 -10.36
N VAL A 132 -20.61 -26.04 -10.24
CA VAL A 132 -19.72 -25.02 -10.83
C VAL A 132 -19.75 -25.02 -12.37
N ASN A 133 -20.05 -26.16 -13.01
CA ASN A 133 -20.05 -26.34 -14.46
C ASN A 133 -21.45 -26.46 -15.08
N GLN A 134 -22.46 -26.84 -14.28
CA GLN A 134 -23.82 -26.99 -14.79
C GLN A 134 -24.58 -25.66 -14.71
N GLY A 135 -24.54 -24.90 -15.80
CA GLY A 135 -25.55 -23.87 -16.10
C GLY A 135 -26.94 -24.45 -16.41
N ASN A 136 -27.07 -25.79 -16.45
CA ASN A 136 -28.32 -26.48 -16.73
C ASN A 136 -28.85 -27.21 -15.48
N TRP A 137 -29.86 -26.59 -14.88
CA TRP A 137 -30.54 -26.99 -13.64
C TRP A 137 -31.23 -28.36 -13.70
N ASN A 138 -31.54 -28.85 -14.91
CA ASN A 138 -32.27 -30.11 -15.08
C ASN A 138 -31.37 -31.34 -14.84
N ALA A 139 -30.10 -31.29 -15.27
CA ALA A 139 -29.14 -32.37 -15.03
C ALA A 139 -28.81 -32.55 -13.53
N PHE A 140 -28.82 -31.45 -12.76
CA PHE A 140 -28.64 -31.51 -11.31
C PHE A 140 -29.88 -32.07 -10.58
N LYS A 141 -31.09 -31.77 -11.08
CA LYS A 141 -32.34 -32.36 -10.53
C LYS A 141 -32.35 -33.87 -10.72
N GLU A 142 -31.97 -34.36 -11.90
CA GLU A 142 -31.86 -35.80 -12.18
C GLU A 142 -30.81 -36.46 -11.28
N TYR A 143 -29.64 -35.82 -11.10
CA TYR A 143 -28.61 -36.30 -10.19
C TYR A 143 -29.06 -36.34 -8.72
N LEU A 144 -29.81 -35.34 -8.26
CA LEU A 144 -30.37 -35.32 -6.90
C LEU A 144 -31.51 -36.34 -6.73
N ALA A 145 -32.34 -36.53 -7.77
CA ALA A 145 -33.39 -37.55 -7.76
C ALA A 145 -32.76 -38.95 -7.66
N TYR A 146 -31.70 -39.19 -8.43
CA TYR A 146 -30.88 -40.40 -8.34
C TYR A 146 -30.28 -40.61 -6.94
N LEU A 147 -29.67 -39.58 -6.34
CA LEU A 147 -29.09 -39.67 -5.00
C LEU A 147 -30.15 -39.89 -3.91
N ARG A 148 -31.32 -39.27 -4.04
CA ARG A 148 -32.46 -39.46 -3.12
C ARG A 148 -33.02 -40.88 -3.22
N HIS A 149 -33.14 -41.41 -4.43
CA HIS A 149 -33.64 -42.76 -4.67
C HIS A 149 -32.68 -43.84 -4.16
N ARG A 150 -31.37 -43.55 -4.19
CA ARG A 150 -30.32 -44.45 -3.69
C ARG A 150 -30.15 -44.41 -2.18
N ALA A 151 -30.28 -43.23 -1.56
CA ALA A 151 -30.25 -43.06 -0.10
C ALA A 151 -31.41 -43.78 0.61
N ASN A 152 -32.56 -43.94 -0.07
CA ASN A 152 -33.71 -44.68 0.46
C ASN A 152 -33.61 -46.20 0.31
N ARG A 153 -32.77 -46.73 -0.60
CA ARG A 153 -32.63 -48.19 -0.79
C ARG A 153 -31.58 -48.84 0.10
N ASP A 154 -30.46 -48.18 0.37
CA ASP A 154 -29.26 -48.88 0.82
C ASP A 154 -28.89 -48.68 2.30
N GLY A 155 -29.74 -48.08 3.14
CA GLY A 155 -29.51 -48.04 4.59
C GLY A 155 -28.06 -47.74 5.04
N VAL A 156 -27.55 -46.55 4.72
CA VAL A 156 -26.24 -45.94 5.15
C VAL A 156 -25.04 -46.41 4.28
N ARG A 157 -24.24 -45.58 3.59
CA ARG A 157 -23.40 -44.42 4.00
C ARG A 157 -23.14 -43.45 2.83
N PRO A 158 -22.88 -42.15 3.12
CA PRO A 158 -22.58 -41.15 2.11
C PRO A 158 -21.30 -41.50 1.32
N PHE A 159 -21.36 -41.21 0.03
CA PHE A 159 -20.32 -41.30 -1.00
C PHE A 159 -18.88 -41.08 -0.48
N GLN A 160 -18.21 -42.15 -0.05
CA GLN A 160 -16.75 -42.17 0.09
C GLN A 160 -16.13 -42.50 -1.27
N LYS A 161 -16.00 -41.50 -2.14
CA LYS A 161 -15.07 -41.62 -3.28
C LYS A 161 -13.69 -41.17 -2.80
N LYS A 162 -12.81 -42.14 -2.58
CA LYS A 162 -11.40 -41.97 -2.21
C LYS A 162 -10.68 -41.23 -3.35
N HIS A 163 -10.66 -39.90 -3.30
CA HIS A 163 -9.96 -39.05 -4.27
C HIS A 163 -8.68 -38.47 -3.65
N GLY A 164 -7.61 -39.27 -3.64
CA GLY A 164 -6.30 -38.89 -3.12
C GLY A 164 -5.51 -37.89 -3.98
N GLY A 165 -5.79 -37.79 -5.29
CA GLY A 165 -4.95 -36.99 -6.19
C GLY A 165 -5.33 -35.50 -6.35
N GLY A 166 -6.61 -35.15 -6.16
CA GLY A 166 -7.09 -33.77 -6.38
C GLY A 166 -6.76 -32.82 -5.22
N MET A 167 -6.66 -33.37 -4.00
CA MET A 167 -6.45 -32.58 -2.78
C MET A 167 -5.04 -32.00 -2.72
N ALA A 168 -4.02 -32.73 -3.18
CA ALA A 168 -2.64 -32.26 -3.22
C ALA A 168 -2.47 -31.04 -4.15
N LYS A 169 -3.10 -31.06 -5.33
CA LYS A 169 -3.07 -29.92 -6.27
C LYS A 169 -3.85 -28.71 -5.75
N TYR A 170 -4.92 -28.93 -4.98
CA TYR A 170 -5.66 -27.86 -4.31
C TYR A 170 -4.84 -27.23 -3.18
N ILE A 171 -4.15 -28.05 -2.37
CA ILE A 171 -3.21 -27.58 -1.36
C ILE A 171 -2.11 -26.75 -2.04
N ALA A 172 -1.56 -27.19 -3.17
CA ALA A 172 -0.54 -26.45 -3.91
C ALA A 172 -1.03 -25.06 -4.38
N VAL A 173 -2.24 -24.95 -4.94
CA VAL A 173 -2.79 -23.64 -5.37
C VAL A 173 -3.05 -22.71 -4.19
N CYS A 174 -3.48 -23.24 -3.04
CA CYS A 174 -3.69 -22.45 -1.84
C CYS A 174 -2.38 -22.02 -1.16
N VAL A 175 -1.38 -22.91 -1.11
CA VAL A 175 -0.03 -22.59 -0.64
C VAL A 175 0.56 -21.49 -1.53
N LEU A 176 0.38 -21.57 -2.85
CA LEU A 176 0.80 -20.51 -3.77
C LEU A 176 0.11 -19.17 -3.47
N LYS A 177 -1.20 -19.16 -3.21
CA LYS A 177 -1.93 -17.93 -2.85
C LYS A 177 -1.45 -17.34 -1.51
N VAL A 178 -1.20 -18.19 -0.51
CA VAL A 178 -0.67 -17.74 0.79
C VAL A 178 0.77 -17.25 0.65
N ALA A 179 1.60 -17.92 -0.14
CA ALA A 179 2.98 -17.49 -0.42
C ALA A 179 3.01 -16.15 -1.17
N VAL A 180 2.13 -15.96 -2.17
CA VAL A 180 1.99 -14.67 -2.87
C VAL A 180 1.49 -13.59 -1.91
N ALA A 181 0.48 -13.88 -1.08
CA ALA A 181 -0.02 -12.92 -0.09
C ALA A 181 1.04 -12.57 0.96
N ALA A 182 1.81 -13.55 1.44
CA ALA A 182 2.91 -13.34 2.37
C ALA A 182 4.06 -12.56 1.74
N GLY A 183 4.41 -12.84 0.48
CA GLY A 183 5.39 -12.07 -0.29
C GLY A 183 4.94 -10.64 -0.54
N VAL A 184 3.66 -10.42 -0.79
CA VAL A 184 3.06 -9.07 -0.89
C VAL A 184 3.14 -8.36 0.47
N LEU A 185 2.78 -9.02 1.57
CA LEU A 185 2.87 -8.44 2.91
C LEU A 185 4.33 -8.14 3.32
N ALA A 186 5.27 -9.01 2.98
CA ALA A 186 6.70 -8.80 3.21
C ALA A 186 7.25 -7.65 2.34
N GLY A 187 6.84 -7.56 1.07
CA GLY A 187 7.17 -6.44 0.19
C GLY A 187 6.57 -5.12 0.66
N LEU A 188 5.33 -5.14 1.18
CA LEU A 188 4.69 -3.99 1.84
C LEU A 188 5.43 -3.58 3.11
N PHE A 189 5.83 -4.55 3.94
CA PHE A 189 6.62 -4.29 5.14
C PHE A 189 7.98 -3.68 4.79
N PHE A 190 8.68 -4.24 3.79
CA PHE A 190 9.95 -3.71 3.31
C PHE A 190 9.81 -2.30 2.71
N LEU A 191 8.75 -2.04 1.93
CA LEU A 191 8.44 -0.70 1.43
C LEU A 191 8.14 0.28 2.57
N LEU A 192 7.36 -0.14 3.57
CA LEU A 192 7.02 0.71 4.72
C LEU A 192 8.25 1.03 5.59
N VAL A 193 9.17 0.07 5.75
CA VAL A 193 10.45 0.28 6.45
C VAL A 193 11.36 1.25 5.67
N ASN A 194 11.31 1.22 4.34
CA ASN A 194 12.12 2.12 3.50
C ASN A 194 11.44 3.45 3.15
N LEU A 195 10.12 3.60 3.35
CA LEU A 195 9.36 4.82 3.08
C LEU A 195 9.61 5.95 4.10
N GLY A 196 10.64 5.85 4.93
CA GLY A 196 10.93 6.82 5.98
C GLY A 196 12.30 6.63 6.63
N THR A 197 13.27 6.08 5.89
CA THR A 197 14.66 6.08 6.35
C THR A 197 15.10 7.53 6.54
N PRO A 198 15.55 7.92 7.75
CA PRO A 198 16.09 9.25 7.97
C PRO A 198 17.23 9.51 6.98
N LYS A 199 17.26 10.70 6.38
CA LYS A 199 18.40 11.15 5.57
C LYS A 199 19.56 11.44 6.52
N THR A 200 20.77 11.07 6.12
CA THR A 200 21.98 11.50 6.83
C THR A 200 22.16 13.00 6.63
N PRO A 201 22.27 13.81 7.69
CA PRO A 201 22.60 15.22 7.55
C PRO A 201 24.01 15.37 6.98
N ALA A 202 24.16 16.29 6.03
CA ALA A 202 25.46 16.69 5.50
C ALA A 202 26.24 17.51 6.53
N THR A 203 27.56 17.50 6.43
CA THR A 203 28.42 18.37 7.24
C THR A 203 28.70 19.70 6.52
N ALA A 204 29.14 20.71 7.27
CA ALA A 204 29.58 21.98 6.67
C ALA A 204 30.73 21.76 5.67
N GLN A 205 31.63 20.81 5.97
CA GLN A 205 32.71 20.41 5.08
C GLN A 205 32.19 19.83 3.75
N GLN A 206 31.18 18.96 3.79
CA GLN A 206 30.56 18.43 2.56
C GLN A 206 29.89 19.52 1.73
N ALA A 207 29.23 20.48 2.38
CA ALA A 207 28.66 21.64 1.68
C ALA A 207 29.77 22.51 1.05
N TRP A 208 30.87 22.74 1.77
CA TRP A 208 32.03 23.49 1.28
C TRP A 208 32.67 22.82 0.05
N GLU A 209 32.94 21.52 0.12
CA GLU A 209 33.52 20.74 -0.97
C GLU A 209 32.62 20.76 -2.20
N MET A 210 31.31 20.54 -2.01
CA MET A 210 30.31 20.61 -3.08
C MET A 210 30.32 21.98 -3.79
N LEU A 211 30.36 23.09 -3.03
CA LEU A 211 30.39 24.42 -3.62
C LEU A 211 31.69 24.66 -4.40
N THR A 212 32.82 24.24 -3.83
CA THR A 212 34.15 24.36 -4.45
C THR A 212 34.24 23.54 -5.74
N GLU A 213 33.67 22.33 -5.78
CA GLU A 213 33.60 21.48 -6.97
C GLU A 213 32.81 22.14 -8.11
N GLN A 214 31.76 22.90 -7.79
CA GLN A 214 31.01 23.70 -8.74
C GLN A 214 31.67 25.05 -9.08
N ARG A 215 32.93 25.26 -8.66
CA ARG A 215 33.74 26.47 -8.90
C ARG A 215 33.19 27.72 -8.24
N TYR A 216 32.41 27.58 -7.19
CA TYR A 216 32.07 28.68 -6.31
C TYR A 216 33.14 28.83 -5.23
N GLU A 217 33.28 30.04 -4.69
CA GLU A 217 34.16 30.35 -3.57
C GLU A 217 33.30 30.47 -2.30
N PRO A 218 33.10 29.37 -1.54
CA PRO A 218 32.34 29.43 -0.30
C PRO A 218 33.04 30.24 0.78
N CYS A 219 32.25 30.92 1.60
CA CYS A 219 32.69 31.67 2.76
C CYS A 219 32.14 31.05 4.05
N ASP A 220 32.96 31.03 5.10
CA ASP A 220 32.47 30.75 6.44
C ASP A 220 31.82 32.01 7.00
N ILE A 221 30.52 31.94 7.26
CA ILE A 221 29.71 33.06 7.78
C ILE A 221 29.24 32.78 9.22
N THR A 222 29.85 31.82 9.91
CA THR A 222 29.43 31.36 11.25
C THR A 222 29.41 32.50 12.26
N GLU A 223 30.54 33.19 12.44
CA GLU A 223 30.62 34.31 13.41
C GLU A 223 29.67 35.46 13.04
N GLN A 224 29.53 35.75 11.73
CA GLN A 224 28.62 36.79 11.26
C GLN A 224 27.17 36.47 11.63
N CYS A 225 26.71 35.24 11.39
CA CYS A 225 25.36 34.81 11.75
C CYS A 225 25.15 34.72 13.26
N GLN A 226 26.14 34.21 14.01
CA GLN A 226 26.08 34.14 15.47
C GLN A 226 25.89 35.54 16.08
N ASN A 227 26.67 36.52 15.62
CA ASN A 227 26.57 37.91 16.09
C ASN A 227 25.25 38.56 15.65
N ALA A 228 24.84 38.39 14.38
CA ALA A 228 23.63 39.02 13.87
C ALA A 228 22.34 38.49 14.52
N TRP A 229 22.34 37.22 14.92
CA TRP A 229 21.15 36.54 15.45
C TRP A 229 21.19 36.30 16.96
N ASN A 230 22.28 36.69 17.64
CA ASN A 230 22.58 36.28 19.02
C ASN A 230 22.47 34.75 19.19
N ALA A 231 23.09 34.01 18.26
CA ALA A 231 22.88 32.57 18.05
C ALA A 231 24.10 31.70 18.42
N GLU A 232 25.05 32.23 19.19
CA GLU A 232 26.30 31.55 19.61
C GLU A 232 26.07 30.16 20.23
N GLN A 233 24.93 29.96 20.91
CA GLN A 233 24.60 28.70 21.58
C GLN A 233 23.79 27.71 20.73
N VAL A 234 23.36 28.12 19.53
CA VAL A 234 22.43 27.32 18.69
C VAL A 234 22.92 27.08 17.27
N LEU A 235 23.81 27.93 16.75
CA LEU A 235 24.43 27.78 15.43
C LEU A 235 25.88 27.31 15.59
N GLU A 236 26.20 26.14 15.06
CA GLU A 236 27.55 25.56 15.12
C GLU A 236 28.42 26.01 13.96
N GLN A 237 27.88 25.92 12.73
CA GLN A 237 28.59 26.25 11.51
C GLN A 237 27.64 26.83 10.46
N ALA A 238 28.13 27.76 9.66
CA ALA A 238 27.41 28.31 8.52
C ALA A 238 28.34 28.54 7.33
N VAL A 239 27.96 28.02 6.18
CA VAL A 239 28.67 28.18 4.91
C VAL A 239 27.74 28.88 3.93
N SER A 240 28.25 29.89 3.23
CA SER A 240 27.46 30.64 2.26
C SER A 240 28.25 30.93 1.00
N VAL A 241 27.55 31.00 -0.13
CA VAL A 241 28.05 31.66 -1.32
C VAL A 241 26.96 32.51 -1.97
N GLU A 242 27.36 33.62 -2.55
CA GLU A 242 26.51 34.48 -3.36
C GLU A 242 27.32 34.93 -4.59
N GLY A 243 26.83 34.60 -5.78
CA GLY A 243 27.49 34.92 -7.03
C GLY A 243 26.90 34.18 -8.22
N GLY A 244 27.04 34.74 -9.42
CA GLY A 244 26.60 34.09 -10.66
C GLY A 244 25.09 33.79 -10.71
N GLY A 245 24.25 34.67 -10.18
CA GLY A 245 22.80 34.47 -10.15
C GLY A 245 22.31 33.43 -9.14
N LEU A 246 23.19 32.93 -8.26
CA LEU A 246 22.90 31.91 -7.25
C LEU A 246 23.32 32.39 -5.86
N ARG A 247 22.45 32.14 -4.88
CA ARG A 247 22.77 32.22 -3.45
C ARG A 247 22.48 30.89 -2.80
N PHE A 248 23.42 30.41 -2.00
CA PHE A 248 23.31 29.16 -1.26
C PHE A 248 23.84 29.35 0.16
N ASP A 249 22.97 29.13 1.14
CA ASP A 249 23.28 29.20 2.57
C ASP A 249 23.04 27.82 3.21
N PHE A 250 24.05 27.29 3.90
CA PHE A 250 24.01 26.03 4.64
C PHE A 250 24.30 26.27 6.12
N TYR A 251 23.43 25.76 6.99
CA TYR A 251 23.51 25.93 8.43
C TYR A 251 23.54 24.60 9.16
N VAL A 252 24.45 24.44 10.11
CA VAL A 252 24.50 23.35 11.08
C VAL A 252 24.10 23.90 12.44
N MET A 253 22.97 23.43 12.98
CA MET A 253 22.46 23.83 14.28
C MET A 253 22.86 22.80 15.34
N THR A 254 22.90 23.21 16.60
CA THR A 254 23.18 22.30 17.73
C THR A 254 22.10 21.23 17.92
N ASP A 255 20.87 21.52 17.50
CA ASP A 255 19.75 20.59 17.63
C ASP A 255 18.65 20.74 16.56
N SER A 256 17.87 19.67 16.40
CA SER A 256 16.79 19.56 15.41
C SER A 256 15.68 20.62 15.60
N LYS A 257 15.40 21.07 16.83
CA LYS A 257 14.36 22.08 17.11
C LYS A 257 14.81 23.47 16.64
N SER A 258 16.08 23.81 16.88
CA SER A 258 16.67 25.05 16.39
C SER A 258 16.65 25.10 14.86
N ALA A 259 16.98 23.99 14.18
CA ALA A 259 16.84 23.88 12.73
C ALA A 259 15.38 24.01 12.24
N VAL A 260 14.39 23.46 12.96
CA VAL A 260 12.97 23.65 12.64
C VAL A 260 12.55 25.12 12.77
N SER A 261 13.06 25.82 13.78
CA SER A 261 12.78 27.25 13.97
C SER A 261 13.31 28.07 12.79
N LEU A 262 14.58 27.86 12.41
CA LEU A 262 15.22 28.56 11.29
C LEU A 262 14.50 28.27 9.96
N TRP A 263 14.19 27.00 9.69
CA TRP A 263 13.45 26.62 8.47
C TRP A 263 12.08 27.31 8.39
N ARG A 264 11.36 27.45 9.52
CA ARG A 264 10.06 28.17 9.56
C ARG A 264 10.22 29.66 9.26
N GLN A 265 11.29 30.28 9.77
CA GLN A 265 11.59 31.68 9.50
C GLN A 265 11.87 31.90 8.00
N TYR A 266 12.70 31.06 7.38
CA TYR A 266 12.93 31.13 5.93
C TYR A 266 11.66 30.89 5.12
N ASN A 267 10.80 29.95 5.52
CA ASN A 267 9.52 29.77 4.83
C ASN A 267 8.61 31.00 4.95
N ALA A 268 8.55 31.64 6.12
CA ALA A 268 7.81 32.89 6.28
C ALA A 268 8.41 33.99 5.38
N HIS A 269 9.74 34.09 5.32
CA HIS A 269 10.45 35.03 4.45
C HIS A 269 10.14 34.79 2.97
N ILE A 270 10.18 33.54 2.49
CA ILE A 270 9.86 33.20 1.10
C ILE A 270 8.41 33.58 0.77
N ARG A 271 7.47 33.29 1.68
CA ARG A 271 6.05 33.65 1.50
C ARG A 271 5.83 35.15 1.41
N GLN A 272 6.60 35.95 2.14
CA GLN A 272 6.46 37.41 2.17
C GLN A 272 7.16 38.09 0.98
N ASN A 273 8.29 37.55 0.52
CA ASN A 273 9.18 38.28 -0.39
C ASN A 273 9.32 37.65 -1.79
N ARG A 274 9.07 36.35 -1.94
CA ARG A 274 9.31 35.61 -3.19
C ARG A 274 8.03 35.02 -3.79
N TYR A 275 6.92 35.10 -3.08
CA TYR A 275 5.64 34.59 -3.58
C TYR A 275 5.02 35.57 -4.58
N SER A 276 4.90 35.16 -5.84
CA SER A 276 4.11 35.85 -6.86
C SER A 276 3.18 34.86 -7.57
N ARG A 277 2.23 35.34 -8.37
CA ARG A 277 1.41 34.51 -9.26
C ARG A 277 1.68 34.89 -10.72
N PRO A 278 1.80 33.93 -11.65
CA PRO A 278 1.75 32.47 -11.43
C PRO A 278 3.01 31.94 -10.72
N ASN A 279 2.88 30.78 -10.06
CA ASN A 279 4.01 30.07 -9.45
C ASN A 279 3.86 28.55 -9.55
N VAL A 280 4.98 27.85 -9.38
CA VAL A 280 5.03 26.40 -9.21
C VAL A 280 5.59 26.10 -7.83
N GLU A 281 4.78 25.52 -6.95
CA GLU A 281 5.13 25.25 -5.56
C GLU A 281 5.19 23.73 -5.31
N PHE A 282 6.19 23.29 -4.55
CA PHE A 282 6.29 21.92 -4.06
C PHE A 282 6.72 21.89 -2.60
N GLN A 283 6.10 20.98 -1.83
CA GLN A 283 6.41 20.78 -0.43
C GLN A 283 6.32 19.30 -0.07
N GLU A 284 7.31 18.81 0.66
CA GLU A 284 7.36 17.44 1.17
C GLU A 284 7.93 17.39 2.60
N LYS A 285 7.45 16.43 3.38
CA LYS A 285 7.94 16.13 4.73
C LYS A 285 8.00 14.62 4.92
N LEU A 286 9.19 14.10 5.22
CA LEU A 286 9.43 12.68 5.42
C LEU A 286 10.49 12.47 6.52
N ALA A 287 10.18 11.70 7.56
CA ALA A 287 11.11 11.45 8.69
C ALA A 287 11.78 12.73 9.22
N ASN A 288 13.11 12.84 9.15
CA ASN A 288 13.89 14.01 9.55
C ASN A 288 14.05 15.08 8.44
N TYR A 289 13.49 14.84 7.26
CA TYR A 289 13.60 15.69 6.06
C TYR A 289 12.35 16.55 5.82
N GLN A 290 12.55 17.80 5.42
CA GLN A 290 11.53 18.73 4.94
C GLN A 290 12.08 19.54 3.77
N ILE A 291 11.28 19.74 2.73
CA ILE A 291 11.61 20.59 1.58
C ILE A 291 10.42 21.47 1.24
N TYR A 292 10.72 22.71 0.89
CA TYR A 292 9.82 23.66 0.26
C TYR A 292 10.54 24.29 -0.93
N THR A 293 9.92 24.26 -2.11
CA THR A 293 10.43 24.92 -3.30
C THR A 293 9.34 25.77 -3.93
N ILE A 294 9.74 26.91 -4.50
CA ILE A 294 8.85 27.76 -5.29
C ILE A 294 9.62 28.29 -6.50
N GLU A 295 8.98 28.24 -7.66
CA GLU A 295 9.43 28.90 -8.88
C GLU A 295 8.44 30.03 -9.19
N ALA A 296 8.94 31.26 -9.20
CA ALA A 296 8.13 32.46 -9.40
C ALA A 296 9.00 33.59 -9.96
N ASN A 297 8.48 34.36 -10.92
CA ASN A 297 9.18 35.51 -11.54
C ASN A 297 10.58 35.18 -12.10
N GLY A 298 10.80 33.99 -12.66
CA GLY A 298 12.11 33.58 -13.20
C GLY A 298 13.15 33.22 -12.14
N GLU A 299 12.75 33.13 -10.87
CA GLU A 299 13.61 32.69 -9.76
C GLU A 299 13.07 31.39 -9.16
N TYR A 300 13.98 30.48 -8.85
CA TYR A 300 13.72 29.25 -8.13
C TYR A 300 14.31 29.37 -6.72
N THR A 301 13.46 29.24 -5.71
CA THR A 301 13.87 29.24 -4.30
C THR A 301 13.63 27.87 -3.68
N VAL A 302 14.56 27.43 -2.84
CA VAL A 302 14.49 26.18 -2.09
C VAL A 302 14.86 26.41 -0.62
N ASN A 303 14.07 25.81 0.26
CA ASN A 303 14.33 25.79 1.69
C ASN A 303 14.14 24.36 2.22
N MET A 304 15.22 23.78 2.71
CA MET A 304 15.31 22.37 3.07
C MET A 304 15.86 22.20 4.48
N ARG A 305 15.45 21.12 5.13
CA ARG A 305 15.97 20.71 6.43
C ARG A 305 16.20 19.22 6.44
N VAL A 306 17.37 18.79 6.91
CA VAL A 306 17.65 17.39 7.27
C VAL A 306 18.16 17.39 8.70
N ASP A 307 17.34 16.88 9.60
CA ASP A 307 17.61 16.87 11.04
C ASP A 307 18.02 18.27 11.59
N HIS A 308 19.25 18.43 12.06
CA HIS A 308 19.79 19.66 12.65
C HIS A 308 20.42 20.61 11.62
N THR A 309 20.30 20.31 10.33
CA THR A 309 20.85 21.16 9.25
C THR A 309 19.76 21.83 8.42
N VAL A 310 20.05 23.01 7.89
CA VAL A 310 19.14 23.79 7.04
C VAL A 310 19.89 24.25 5.79
N VAL A 311 19.24 24.17 4.63
CA VAL A 311 19.67 24.83 3.40
C VAL A 311 18.63 25.86 3.02
N TYR A 312 19.06 27.08 2.76
CA TYR A 312 18.28 28.09 2.06
C TYR A 312 19.05 28.51 0.82
N ALA A 313 18.44 28.39 -0.36
CA ALA A 313 19.08 28.80 -1.59
C ALA A 313 18.05 29.37 -2.57
N TYR A 314 18.51 30.27 -3.43
CA TYR A 314 17.74 30.72 -4.57
C TYR A 314 18.65 30.96 -5.77
N CYS A 315 18.10 30.82 -6.96
CA CYS A 315 18.83 31.02 -8.19
C CYS A 315 17.91 31.48 -9.33
N GLU A 316 18.49 32.10 -10.35
CA GLU A 316 17.83 32.35 -11.62
C GLU A 316 17.50 31.03 -12.36
N GLU A 317 16.58 31.09 -13.32
CA GLU A 317 16.08 29.91 -14.05
C GLU A 317 17.18 29.07 -14.72
N GLU A 318 18.23 29.73 -15.24
CA GLU A 318 19.36 29.10 -15.92
C GLU A 318 20.21 28.23 -14.97
N GLU A 319 20.22 28.57 -13.68
CA GLU A 319 21.05 27.96 -12.64
C GLU A 319 20.34 26.83 -11.86
N ILE A 320 19.05 26.59 -12.14
CA ILE A 320 18.23 25.56 -11.46
C ILE A 320 18.91 24.19 -11.54
N GLY A 321 19.44 23.83 -12.71
CA GLY A 321 20.09 22.54 -12.93
C GLY A 321 21.32 22.35 -12.03
N ILE A 322 22.11 23.42 -11.86
CA ILE A 322 23.32 23.43 -11.04
C ILE A 322 22.93 23.33 -9.56
N LEU A 323 21.98 24.15 -9.08
CA LEU A 323 21.50 24.07 -7.70
C LEU A 323 20.90 22.70 -7.36
N GLN A 324 20.11 22.09 -8.25
CA GLN A 324 19.59 20.75 -8.02
C GLN A 324 20.69 19.69 -7.98
N ASN A 325 21.76 19.86 -8.74
CA ASN A 325 22.91 18.94 -8.71
C ASN A 325 23.69 19.08 -7.40
N MET A 326 23.93 20.30 -6.94
CA MET A 326 24.53 20.60 -5.62
C MET A 326 23.76 19.88 -4.49
N LEU A 327 22.44 20.05 -4.47
CA LEU A 327 21.60 19.42 -3.45
C LEU A 327 21.57 17.88 -3.57
N LYS A 328 21.75 17.31 -4.77
CA LYS A 328 21.89 15.87 -4.97
C LYS A 328 23.22 15.35 -4.41
N GLN A 329 24.31 16.07 -4.61
CA GLN A 329 25.64 15.68 -4.13
C GLN A 329 25.69 15.55 -2.61
N ILE A 330 25.06 16.48 -1.89
CA ILE A 330 24.94 16.40 -0.42
C ILE A 330 23.80 15.47 0.06
N GLY A 331 23.12 14.76 -0.85
CA GLY A 331 22.07 13.77 -0.54
C GLY A 331 20.70 14.35 -0.17
N TYR A 332 20.49 15.65 -0.39
CA TYR A 332 19.31 16.38 0.06
C TYR A 332 18.19 16.37 -0.97
N PHE A 333 18.55 16.26 -2.26
CA PHE A 333 17.62 16.23 -3.38
C PHE A 333 17.82 14.96 -4.22
N GLY A 334 16.73 14.31 -4.65
CA GLY A 334 16.80 13.06 -5.43
C GLY A 334 17.34 11.84 -4.65
N GLY A 335 16.48 10.84 -4.43
CA GLY A 335 16.85 9.58 -3.76
C GLY A 335 16.23 9.44 -2.38
N SER A 336 15.29 8.50 -2.28
CA SER A 336 14.86 7.82 -1.05
C SER A 336 15.36 6.40 -1.09
#